data_AF-A0A843FQI9-F1
#
_entry.id   AF-A0A843FQI9-F1
#
_cell.length_a   1.000
_cell.length_b   1.000
_cell.length_c   1.000
_cell.angle_alpha   90.00
_cell.angle_beta   90.00
_cell.angle_gamma   90.00
#
_symmetry.space_group_name_H-M   'P 1'
#
loop_
_entity.id
_entity.type
_entity.pdbx_description
1 polymer ?
#
loop_
_entity_poly.entity_id
_entity_poly.type
_entity_poly.pdbx_seq_one_letter_code
_entity_poly.pdbx_strand_id
1 'polypeptide(L)'
;MFYKERLEKEGYTIENACIKDVSISMADHGVLTYGITLEGYGWGCVYGGRCIGHGYLGAKKFDGCGNGLEAMMRIMDIVGVEKWEYLKGKYIRVASKGLGDTIDIIGNIIDDKWFNQREFFSNPESYGKEDKPLIETED
;
A
#
# COMPACT_ATOMS: atom_id res chain seq x y z
N MET A 1 -13.85 -10.77 18.43
CA MET A 1 -12.94 -9.66 18.75
C MET A 1 -12.73 -8.90 17.47
N PHE A 2 -13.05 -7.60 17.46
CA PHE A 2 -12.85 -6.76 16.29
C PHE A 2 -11.35 -6.59 16.02
N TYR A 3 -10.96 -6.43 14.75
CA TYR A 3 -9.55 -6.28 14.37
C TYR A 3 -8.96 -5.01 14.99
N LYS A 4 -9.74 -3.92 15.05
CA LYS A 4 -9.37 -2.70 15.78
C LYS A 4 -8.97 -2.97 17.23
N GLU A 5 -9.78 -3.75 17.96
CA GLU A 5 -9.48 -4.09 19.37
C GLU A 5 -8.18 -4.88 19.50
N ARG A 6 -7.80 -5.64 18.47
CA ARG A 6 -6.56 -6.42 18.45
C ARG A 6 -5.37 -5.49 18.27
N LEU A 7 -5.45 -4.58 17.31
CA LEU A 7 -4.43 -3.56 17.08
C LEU A 7 -4.18 -2.72 18.34
N GLU A 8 -5.24 -2.27 19.01
CA GLU A 8 -5.12 -1.50 20.25
C GLU A 8 -4.43 -2.30 21.37
N LYS A 9 -4.74 -3.60 21.52
CA LYS A 9 -4.03 -4.48 22.48
C LYS A 9 -2.57 -4.74 22.10
N GLU A 10 -2.24 -4.73 20.82
CA GLU A 10 -0.88 -4.85 20.30
C GLU A 10 -0.07 -3.54 20.39
N GLY A 11 -0.68 -2.48 20.92
CA GLY A 11 -0.05 -1.19 21.18
C GLY A 11 -0.12 -0.21 20.01
N TYR A 12 -0.97 -0.45 19.02
CA TYR A 12 -1.22 0.52 17.95
C TYR A 12 -2.16 1.63 18.43
N THR A 13 -1.85 2.85 18.00
CA THR A 13 -2.79 3.98 18.05
C THR A 13 -3.56 4.01 16.74
N ILE A 14 -4.87 4.25 16.84
CA ILE A 14 -5.74 4.38 15.67
C ILE A 14 -6.07 5.84 15.44
N GLU A 15 -5.71 6.35 14.27
CA GLU A 15 -5.94 7.74 13.88
C GLU A 15 -6.66 7.82 12.54
N ASN A 16 -7.37 8.92 12.31
CA ASN A 16 -7.94 9.20 11.00
C ASN A 16 -6.93 9.96 10.14
N ALA A 17 -6.87 9.64 8.85
CA ALA A 17 -6.06 10.35 7.88
C ALA A 17 -6.89 10.68 6.63
N CYS A 18 -6.60 11.83 6.04
CA CYS A 18 -7.11 12.23 4.73
C CYS A 18 -6.12 11.80 3.65
N ILE A 19 -6.61 11.21 2.57
CA ILE A 19 -5.80 10.93 1.38
C ILE A 19 -5.70 12.23 0.57
N LYS A 20 -4.55 12.90 0.62
CA LYS A 20 -4.35 14.20 -0.04
C LYS A 20 -4.01 14.05 -1.52
N ASP A 21 -3.34 12.97 -1.87
CA ASP A 21 -2.95 12.69 -3.24
C ASP A 21 -2.71 11.21 -3.46
N VAL A 22 -2.79 10.79 -4.73
CA VAL A 22 -2.44 9.45 -5.16
C VAL A 22 -1.66 9.52 -6.47
N SER A 23 -0.67 8.65 -6.60
CA SER A 23 0.19 8.59 -7.78
C SER A 23 0.46 7.16 -8.20
N ILE A 24 0.69 6.98 -9.49
CA ILE A 24 1.26 5.78 -10.10
C ILE A 24 2.44 6.27 -10.94
N SER A 25 3.65 5.81 -10.65
CA SER A 25 4.89 6.37 -11.19
C SER A 25 5.91 5.30 -11.56
N MET A 26 6.59 5.49 -12.68
CA MET A 26 7.82 4.76 -13.07
C MET A 26 9.10 5.59 -12.87
N ALA A 27 9.02 6.70 -12.11
CA ALA A 27 10.16 7.60 -11.92
C ALA A 27 11.29 6.95 -11.10
N ASP A 28 10.95 5.97 -10.27
CA ASP A 28 11.87 5.37 -9.32
C ASP A 28 12.37 4.00 -9.81
N HIS A 29 13.69 3.86 -9.90
CA HIS A 29 14.42 2.58 -9.91
C HIS A 29 13.94 1.49 -10.89
N GLY A 30 13.37 1.87 -12.05
CA GLY A 30 12.92 0.90 -13.04
C GLY A 30 11.69 0.09 -12.65
N VAL A 31 10.90 0.60 -11.70
CA VAL A 31 9.65 -0.03 -11.25
C VAL A 31 8.48 0.94 -11.34
N LEU A 32 7.33 0.39 -11.73
CA LEU A 32 6.04 1.04 -11.55
C LEU A 32 5.59 0.84 -10.10
N THR A 33 5.32 1.94 -9.40
CA THR A 33 4.86 1.92 -8.01
C THR A 33 3.63 2.81 -7.83
N TYR A 34 2.85 2.56 -6.79
CA TYR A 34 1.84 3.50 -6.32
C TYR A 34 2.27 4.23 -5.05
N GLY A 35 1.86 5.47 -4.92
CA GLY A 35 1.99 6.28 -3.71
C GLY A 35 0.65 6.87 -3.28
N ILE A 36 0.42 6.93 -1.97
CA ILE A 36 -0.76 7.54 -1.35
C ILE A 36 -0.27 8.52 -0.29
N THR A 37 -0.45 9.81 -0.53
CA THR A 37 -0.10 10.83 0.45
C THR A 37 -1.18 10.93 1.51
N LEU A 38 -0.81 10.64 2.75
CA LEU A 38 -1.69 10.69 3.91
C LEU A 38 -1.37 11.92 4.76
N GLU A 39 -2.42 12.56 5.28
CA GLU A 39 -2.33 13.67 6.22
C GLU A 39 -3.26 13.40 7.40
N GLY A 40 -2.67 13.29 8.60
CA GLY A 40 -3.38 13.22 9.86
C GLY A 40 -3.23 14.51 10.66
N TYR A 41 -3.62 14.49 11.94
CA TYR A 41 -3.56 15.68 12.78
C TYR A 41 -2.12 15.97 13.21
N GLY A 42 -1.45 16.86 12.47
CA GLY A 42 -0.07 17.29 12.75
C GLY A 42 1.02 16.39 12.16
N TRP A 43 0.67 15.47 11.26
CA TRP A 43 1.63 14.61 10.57
C TRP A 43 1.22 14.35 9.11
N GLY A 44 2.21 14.01 8.28
CA GLY A 44 1.98 13.56 6.91
C GLY A 44 3.04 12.55 6.49
N CYS A 45 2.64 11.57 5.68
CA CYS A 45 3.54 10.55 5.14
C CYS A 45 3.05 10.03 3.79
N VAL A 46 3.84 9.17 3.16
CA VAL A 46 3.43 8.40 1.99
C VAL A 46 3.22 6.95 2.42
N TYR A 47 2.03 6.43 2.17
CA TYR A 47 1.71 5.01 2.24
C TYR A 47 1.81 4.40 0.84
N GLY A 48 2.30 3.15 0.73
CA GLY A 48 2.50 2.50 -0.56
C GLY A 48 3.97 2.20 -0.85
N GLY A 49 4.46 2.63 -2.01
CA GLY A 49 5.84 2.39 -2.45
C GLY A 49 6.12 0.94 -2.80
N ARG A 50 5.10 0.19 -3.24
CA ARG A 50 5.23 -1.21 -3.64
C ARG A 50 5.19 -1.33 -5.17
N CYS A 51 6.02 -2.24 -5.68
CA CYS A 51 6.09 -2.57 -7.09
C CYS A 51 4.74 -3.13 -7.56
N ILE A 52 4.20 -2.60 -8.65
CA ILE A 52 3.06 -3.16 -9.40
C ILE A 52 3.46 -3.61 -10.81
N GLY A 53 4.73 -3.41 -11.17
CA GLY A 53 5.36 -3.89 -12.41
C GLY A 53 6.77 -3.33 -12.56
N HIS A 54 7.56 -3.91 -13.45
CA HIS A 54 8.89 -3.40 -13.79
C HIS A 54 8.88 -2.73 -15.17
N GLY A 55 9.76 -1.74 -15.31
CA GLY A 55 9.86 -0.89 -16.48
C GLY A 55 10.04 0.58 -16.11
N TYR A 56 10.45 1.36 -17.10
CA TYR A 56 10.61 2.81 -17.01
C TYR A 56 10.33 3.47 -18.37
N LEU A 57 10.29 4.79 -18.40
CA LEU A 57 10.08 5.55 -19.64
C LEU A 57 11.20 5.24 -20.65
N GLY A 58 10.83 4.60 -21.76
CA GLY A 58 11.77 4.18 -22.80
C GLY A 58 12.37 2.78 -22.60
N ALA A 59 11.90 2.01 -21.62
CA ALA A 59 12.32 0.62 -21.45
C ALA A 59 11.92 -0.25 -22.66
N LYS A 60 12.74 -1.26 -22.95
CA LYS A 60 12.48 -2.26 -24.01
C LYS A 60 11.59 -3.41 -23.57
N LYS A 61 11.43 -3.59 -22.25
CA LYS A 61 10.71 -4.70 -21.62
C LYS A 61 9.86 -4.15 -20.47
N PHE A 62 8.70 -4.79 -20.28
CA PHE A 62 7.75 -4.49 -19.22
C PHE A 62 7.14 -5.81 -18.74
N ASP A 63 6.91 -5.89 -17.44
CA ASP A 63 6.23 -7.00 -16.76
C ASP A 63 5.45 -6.47 -15.55
N GLY A 64 4.39 -7.16 -15.15
CA GLY A 64 3.52 -6.77 -14.04
C GLY A 64 3.86 -7.55 -12.78
N CYS A 65 3.62 -6.95 -11.61
CA CYS A 65 3.73 -7.64 -10.32
C CYS A 65 2.33 -7.95 -9.79
N GLY A 66 1.98 -9.24 -9.74
CA GLY A 66 0.63 -9.70 -9.38
C GLY A 66 0.23 -9.27 -7.96
N ASN A 67 1.17 -9.33 -7.02
CA ASN A 67 0.94 -8.92 -5.63
C ASN A 67 0.77 -7.42 -5.49
N GLY A 68 1.53 -6.65 -6.26
CA GLY A 68 1.37 -5.21 -6.33
C GLY A 68 -0.04 -4.80 -6.71
N LEU A 69 -0.56 -5.42 -7.78
CA LEU A 69 -1.92 -5.18 -8.25
C LEU A 69 -2.96 -5.65 -7.24
N GLU A 70 -2.76 -6.79 -6.58
CA GLU A 70 -3.65 -7.26 -5.52
C GLU A 70 -3.71 -6.30 -4.34
N ALA A 71 -2.56 -5.78 -3.89
CA ALA A 71 -2.52 -4.78 -2.82
C ALA A 71 -3.26 -3.49 -3.22
N MET A 72 -3.10 -3.04 -4.46
CA MET A 72 -3.81 -1.88 -5.02
C MET A 72 -5.33 -2.10 -4.99
N MET A 73 -5.82 -3.28 -5.40
CA MET A 73 -7.24 -3.65 -5.34
C MET A 73 -7.77 -3.70 -3.90
N ARG A 74 -7.00 -4.26 -2.97
CA ARG A 74 -7.37 -4.31 -1.54
C ARG A 74 -7.47 -2.92 -0.93
N ILE A 75 -6.57 -2.00 -1.27
CA ILE A 75 -6.65 -0.60 -0.82
C ILE A 75 -7.93 0.06 -1.34
N MET A 76 -8.25 -0.10 -2.62
CA MET A 76 -9.49 0.43 -3.20
C MET A 76 -10.74 -0.14 -2.52
N ASP A 77 -10.74 -1.43 -2.23
CA ASP A 77 -11.80 -2.14 -1.51
C ASP A 77 -11.92 -1.68 -0.03
N ILE A 78 -10.80 -1.38 0.64
CA ILE A 78 -10.79 -0.79 2.00
C ILE A 78 -11.45 0.58 2.00
N VAL A 79 -11.13 1.43 1.03
CA VAL A 79 -11.69 2.79 0.97
C VAL A 79 -13.11 2.81 0.41
N GLY A 80 -13.49 1.80 -0.37
CA GLY A 80 -14.81 1.70 -1.01
C GLY A 80 -14.90 2.54 -2.29
N VAL A 81 -13.88 2.46 -3.14
CA VAL A 81 -13.83 3.19 -4.41
C VAL A 81 -13.55 2.25 -5.59
N GLU A 82 -14.10 2.58 -6.75
CA GLU A 82 -13.95 1.80 -7.98
C GLU A 82 -12.80 2.31 -8.89
N LYS A 83 -12.26 3.50 -8.61
CA LYS A 83 -11.14 4.11 -9.36
C LYS A 83 -10.04 4.54 -8.40
N TRP A 84 -8.79 4.36 -8.80
CA TRP A 84 -7.63 4.73 -7.98
C TRP A 84 -7.65 6.23 -7.66
N GLU A 85 -7.96 7.08 -8.64
CA GLU A 85 -8.02 8.53 -8.49
C GLU A 85 -9.10 8.98 -7.51
N TYR A 86 -10.12 8.16 -7.27
CA TYR A 86 -11.21 8.45 -6.31
C TYR A 86 -10.82 8.24 -4.86
N LEU A 87 -9.63 7.68 -4.59
CA LEU A 87 -9.04 7.68 -3.25
C LEU A 87 -8.77 9.10 -2.74
N LYS A 88 -8.39 10.01 -3.63
CA LYS A 88 -8.08 11.39 -3.26
C LYS A 88 -9.29 12.08 -2.62
N GLY A 89 -9.06 12.70 -1.48
CA GLY A 89 -10.08 13.36 -0.67
C GLY A 89 -10.90 12.42 0.23
N LYS A 90 -10.66 11.10 0.19
CA LYS A 90 -11.30 10.15 1.11
C LYS A 90 -10.57 10.10 2.44
N TYR A 91 -11.30 9.66 3.46
CA TYR A 91 -10.76 9.44 4.81
C TYR A 91 -10.64 7.95 5.07
N ILE A 92 -9.55 7.59 5.75
CA ILE A 92 -9.25 6.24 6.20
C ILE A 92 -8.85 6.28 7.67
N ARG A 93 -8.80 5.10 8.29
CA ARG A 93 -8.07 4.88 9.53
C ARG A 93 -6.66 4.41 9.22
N VAL A 94 -5.71 4.77 10.08
CA VAL A 94 -4.35 4.23 10.09
C VAL A 94 -4.08 3.64 11.47
N ALA A 95 -3.24 2.61 11.52
CA ALA A 95 -2.70 2.09 12.77
C ALA A 95 -1.19 2.31 12.78
N SER A 96 -0.67 2.98 13.81
CA SER A 96 0.75 3.29 13.97
C SER A 96 1.22 3.02 15.40
N LYS A 97 2.52 2.78 15.61
CA LYS A 97 3.13 2.73 16.95
C LYS A 97 3.77 4.06 17.38
N GLY A 98 3.37 5.16 16.75
CA GLY A 98 3.80 6.51 17.09
C GLY A 98 4.93 7.07 16.22
N LEU A 99 5.61 8.09 16.72
CA LEU A 99 6.56 8.92 15.96
C LEU A 99 7.73 8.09 15.40
N GLY A 100 7.95 8.19 14.09
CA GLY A 100 9.02 7.49 13.38
C GLY A 100 8.66 6.06 12.94
N ASP A 101 7.49 5.54 13.32
CA ASP A 101 6.99 4.28 12.80
C ASP A 101 6.48 4.43 11.35
N THR A 102 6.53 3.34 10.60
CA THR A 102 5.97 3.29 9.25
C THR A 102 4.48 2.99 9.36
N ILE A 103 3.65 3.70 8.60
CA ILE A 103 2.25 3.34 8.46
C ILE A 103 2.16 2.21 7.44
N ASP A 104 1.89 0.99 7.89
CA ASP A 104 1.68 -0.18 7.04
C ASP A 104 0.24 -0.72 7.07
N ILE A 105 -0.57 -0.24 8.02
CA ILE A 105 -1.92 -0.74 8.27
C ILE A 105 -2.91 0.40 8.05
N ILE A 106 -3.83 0.19 7.10
CA ILE A 106 -4.95 1.09 6.83
C ILE A 106 -6.27 0.38 7.08
N GLY A 107 -7.31 1.15 7.39
CA GLY A 107 -8.65 0.62 7.62
C GLY A 107 -9.76 1.53 7.09
N ASN A 108 -10.93 0.94 6.92
CA ASN A 108 -12.13 1.69 6.54
C ASN A 108 -12.56 2.61 7.71
N ILE A 109 -13.14 3.76 7.35
CA ILE A 109 -13.55 4.78 8.33
C ILE A 109 -14.84 4.42 9.08
N ILE A 110 -15.65 3.51 8.54
CA ILE A 110 -16.90 3.02 9.12
C ILE A 110 -16.69 1.58 9.58
N ASP A 111 -16.44 0.67 8.64
CA ASP A 111 -16.40 -0.77 8.87
C ASP A 111 -15.11 -1.22 9.57
N ASP A 112 -15.16 -2.34 10.29
CA ASP A 112 -13.98 -3.00 10.87
C ASP A 112 -13.22 -3.81 9.80
N LYS A 113 -12.79 -3.12 8.75
CA LYS A 113 -12.10 -3.67 7.59
C LYS A 113 -10.71 -3.08 7.51
N TRP A 114 -9.69 -3.93 7.48
CA TRP A 114 -8.29 -3.53 7.61
C TRP A 114 -7.39 -4.26 6.61
N PHE A 115 -6.33 -3.58 6.18
CA PHE A 115 -5.30 -4.13 5.32
C PHE A 115 -3.92 -3.79 5.88
N ASN A 116 -3.14 -4.83 6.20
CA ASN A 116 -1.74 -4.73 6.60
C ASN A 116 -0.86 -5.07 5.40
N GLN A 117 -0.28 -4.03 4.79
CA GLN A 117 0.55 -4.17 3.61
C GLN A 117 1.88 -4.85 3.93
N ARG A 118 2.49 -4.57 5.08
CA ARG A 118 3.74 -5.21 5.49
C ARG A 118 3.57 -6.71 5.64
N GLU A 119 2.50 -7.16 6.31
CA GLU A 119 2.18 -8.58 6.43
C GLU A 119 1.92 -9.21 5.06
N PHE A 120 1.13 -8.55 4.21
CA PHE A 120 0.82 -9.03 2.86
C PHE A 120 2.08 -9.30 2.03
N PHE A 121 3.05 -8.37 2.03
CA PHE A 121 4.31 -8.51 1.30
C PHE A 121 5.41 -9.26 2.08
N SER A 122 5.15 -9.70 3.31
CA SER A 122 6.09 -10.54 4.08
C SER A 122 5.70 -12.02 4.04
N ASN A 123 4.47 -12.34 3.62
CA ASN A 123 4.01 -13.72 3.47
C ASN A 123 4.62 -14.35 2.20
N PRO A 124 5.41 -15.43 2.29
CA PRO A 124 5.95 -16.12 1.11
C PRO A 124 4.86 -16.64 0.15
N GLU A 125 3.66 -16.93 0.65
CA GLU A 125 2.52 -17.35 -0.18
C GLU A 125 2.00 -16.22 -1.08
N SER A 126 2.24 -14.95 -0.72
CA SER A 126 1.93 -13.86 -1.66
C SER A 126 2.84 -13.95 -2.87
N TYR A 127 4.15 -14.24 -2.72
CA TYR A 127 5.09 -14.37 -3.85
C TYR A 127 4.95 -15.66 -4.69
N GLY A 128 3.84 -16.39 -4.57
CA GLY A 128 3.60 -17.67 -5.25
C GLY A 128 2.87 -17.61 -6.60
N LYS A 129 2.51 -16.43 -7.12
CA LYS A 129 1.90 -16.27 -8.45
C LYS A 129 2.90 -15.60 -9.41
N GLU A 130 3.86 -16.39 -9.87
CA GLU A 130 4.81 -16.12 -10.98
C GLU A 130 5.81 -14.95 -10.89
N ASP A 131 5.99 -14.27 -9.76
CA ASP A 131 7.09 -13.28 -9.63
C ASP A 131 8.40 -13.96 -9.19
N LYS A 132 9.07 -14.68 -10.10
CA LYS A 132 10.49 -15.01 -9.91
C LYS A 132 11.33 -13.77 -10.29
N PRO A 133 12.26 -13.33 -9.43
CA PRO A 133 13.21 -12.30 -9.84
C PRO A 133 13.99 -12.81 -11.05
N LEU A 134 14.15 -11.95 -12.06
CA LEU A 134 15.10 -12.18 -13.15
C LEU A 134 16.49 -12.23 -12.51
N ILE A 135 16.99 -13.45 -12.27
CA ILE A 135 18.42 -13.66 -12.05
C ILE A 135 19.05 -13.31 -13.40
N GLU A 136 19.73 -12.17 -13.47
CA GLU A 136 20.61 -11.85 -14.60
C GLU A 136 21.70 -12.93 -14.65
N THR A 137 21.57 -13.88 -15.57
CA THR A 137 22.71 -14.65 -16.03
C THR A 137 23.42 -13.78 -17.05
N GLU A 138 24.59 -13.26 -16.66
CA GLU A 138 25.54 -12.62 -17.57
C GLU A 138 25.98 -13.65 -18.63
N ASP A 139 25.84 -13.29 -19.91
CA ASP A 139 26.50 -13.92 -21.05
C ASP A 139 27.81 -13.19 -21.37
#